data_AF-A0A956WC54-F1
#
_entry.id   AF-A0A956WC54-F1
#
_cell.length_a   1.000
_cell.length_b   1.000
_cell.length_c   1.000
_cell.angle_alpha   90.00
_cell.angle_beta   90.00
_cell.angle_gamma   90.00
#
_symmetry.space_group_name_H-M   'P 1'
#
loop_
_entity.id
_entity.type
_entity.pdbx_description
1 polymer ?
#
loop_
_entity_poly.entity_id
_entity_poly.type
_entity_poly.pdbx_seq_one_letter_code
_entity_poly.pdbx_strand_id
1 'polypeptide(L)'
;MDGTRFDNLARRFSRRKAVGAAGAAGLATAMAKVLPSHAQGGDVTCQMSIQALTSAGPSFDILYSGVLEITIAEDGGIDSGSFTPVGGVSVPVVGEVDGRALDLRVMFPTGQHLVLSGTGENDIETCSGALSGVFGGPELGDTGSWLIDPSQSQLIDNGSGGFATATATSVAGATATPACPEIDCGSTHVLDPTTCQCGCPAPTEACGPVCCPAGSVCTDEVNGNCTCPDGTELCGDSCVESCPMGSYLDYETCHCTEGCGLTSCPEGQVLDSDQCICADICFGGTPYYCGGNCYAEQHYQCSGVCYSAVSLNSNAQMCGPSCQACPQGVPCIAGSCQCPFGYSYCQGLGCVDLASD
;
A
#
# COMPACT_ATOMS: atom_id res chain seq x y z
N MET A 1 9.49 15.47 35.60
CA MET A 1 8.35 15.48 34.65
C MET A 1 7.09 15.68 35.48
N ASP A 2 6.36 16.75 35.23
CA ASP A 2 5.28 17.24 36.11
C ASP A 2 3.91 16.86 35.51
N GLY A 3 3.17 16.00 36.22
CA GLY A 3 1.92 15.37 35.76
C GLY A 3 0.70 16.30 35.74
N THR A 4 0.85 17.56 36.11
CA THR A 4 -0.26 18.51 36.27
C THR A 4 -0.70 19.20 34.97
N ARG A 5 0.02 19.00 33.85
CA ARG A 5 -0.33 19.62 32.55
C ARG A 5 -1.34 18.83 31.71
N PHE A 6 -1.60 17.56 31.99
CA PHE A 6 -2.51 16.74 31.16
C PHE A 6 -4.00 16.89 31.52
N ASP A 7 -4.33 17.33 32.73
CA ASP A 7 -5.74 17.44 33.17
C ASP A 7 -6.48 18.67 32.62
N ASN A 8 -5.78 19.67 32.08
CA ASN A 8 -6.42 20.89 31.56
C ASN A 8 -6.95 20.77 30.14
N LEU A 9 -6.50 19.79 29.34
CA LEU A 9 -6.98 19.60 27.97
C LEU A 9 -8.27 18.76 27.93
N ALA A 10 -8.42 17.78 28.84
CA ALA A 10 -9.59 16.90 28.89
C ALA A 10 -10.88 17.60 29.34
N ARG A 11 -10.81 18.79 29.96
CA ARG A 11 -11.99 19.53 30.43
C ARG A 11 -12.62 20.47 29.40
N ARG A 12 -12.04 20.64 28.20
CA ARG A 12 -12.57 21.60 27.20
C ARG A 12 -13.61 21.07 26.23
N PHE A 13 -13.88 19.76 26.19
CA PHE A 13 -14.83 19.18 25.21
C PHE A 13 -16.03 18.45 25.80
N SER A 14 -16.44 18.77 27.04
CA SER A 14 -17.65 18.17 27.62
C SER A 14 -18.75 19.20 27.92
N ARG A 15 -19.75 19.17 27.03
CA ARG A 15 -21.19 19.41 27.27
C ARG A 15 -21.69 20.85 27.42
N ARG A 16 -22.47 21.24 26.40
CA ARG A 16 -23.87 21.70 26.47
C ARG A 16 -24.35 22.18 27.85
N LYS A 17 -24.56 23.49 28.00
CA LYS A 17 -25.73 24.09 28.65
C LYS A 17 -25.69 25.62 28.52
N ALA A 18 -26.55 26.18 27.66
CA ALA A 18 -27.06 27.53 27.81
C ALA A 18 -28.35 27.70 26.97
N VAL A 19 -29.39 26.96 27.35
CA VAL A 19 -30.77 27.43 27.13
C VAL A 19 -31.13 28.23 28.37
N GLY A 20 -31.55 29.48 28.18
CA GLY A 20 -32.29 30.24 29.19
C GLY A 20 -31.76 31.64 29.45
N ALA A 21 -32.17 32.60 28.62
CA ALA A 21 -32.47 33.96 29.09
C ALA A 21 -33.46 34.62 28.12
N ALA A 22 -34.68 34.81 28.62
CA ALA A 22 -35.77 35.51 27.96
C ALA A 22 -35.42 36.97 27.68
N GLY A 23 -35.70 37.43 26.46
CA GLY A 23 -35.69 38.84 26.09
C GLY A 23 -36.93 39.14 25.25
N ALA A 24 -37.88 39.86 25.85
CA ALA A 24 -39.11 40.29 25.21
C ALA A 24 -38.85 41.42 24.22
N ALA A 25 -39.09 41.20 22.92
CA ALA A 25 -39.54 42.18 21.95
C ALA A 25 -39.76 41.48 20.60
N GLY A 26 -40.91 41.75 19.98
CA GLY A 26 -41.40 41.01 18.82
C GLY A 26 -40.57 41.15 17.55
N LEU A 27 -40.55 40.06 16.80
CA LEU A 27 -40.54 40.00 15.34
C LEU A 27 -40.95 38.58 14.97
N ALA A 28 -41.97 38.46 14.11
CA ALA A 28 -42.46 37.20 13.61
C ALA A 28 -41.40 36.55 12.70
N THR A 29 -40.56 35.68 13.27
CA THR A 29 -39.69 34.81 12.49
C THR A 29 -40.39 33.49 12.28
N ALA A 30 -40.74 33.23 11.01
CA ALA A 30 -41.28 31.97 10.56
C ALA A 30 -40.35 30.83 10.99
N MET A 31 -40.80 30.02 11.94
CA MET A 31 -40.17 28.74 12.22
C MET A 31 -40.50 27.81 11.05
N ALA A 32 -39.73 27.93 9.97
CA ALA A 32 -39.56 26.84 9.04
C ALA A 32 -38.97 25.71 9.88
N LYS A 33 -39.82 24.73 10.23
CA LYS A 33 -39.35 23.39 10.57
C LYS A 33 -38.52 22.94 9.38
N VAL A 34 -37.21 23.10 9.48
CA VAL A 34 -36.27 22.36 8.67
C VAL A 34 -36.42 20.92 9.15
N LEU A 35 -37.40 20.24 8.57
CA LEU A 35 -37.41 18.79 8.54
C LEU A 35 -36.10 18.44 7.82
N PRO A 36 -35.20 17.64 8.40
CA PRO A 36 -34.14 17.06 7.61
C PRO A 36 -34.83 16.34 6.46
N SER A 37 -34.55 16.82 5.25
CA SER A 37 -34.87 16.11 4.03
C SER A 37 -34.01 14.85 4.03
N HIS A 38 -34.47 13.80 4.72
CA HIS A 38 -34.05 12.43 4.41
C HIS A 38 -34.64 12.13 3.03
N ALA A 39 -33.90 12.57 2.02
CA ALA A 39 -34.08 12.14 0.66
C ALA A 39 -33.87 10.62 0.65
N GLN A 40 -34.75 9.95 -0.06
CA GLN A 40 -34.81 8.55 -0.48
C GLN A 40 -33.45 7.90 -0.84
N GLY A 41 -32.51 7.84 0.10
CA GLY A 41 -31.29 7.05 0.00
C GLY A 41 -31.67 5.60 0.22
N GLY A 42 -32.06 4.91 -0.85
CA GLY A 42 -32.20 3.46 -0.80
C GLY A 42 -30.82 2.83 -0.64
N ASP A 43 -30.79 1.61 -0.11
CA ASP A 43 -29.56 0.83 0.00
C ASP A 43 -28.86 0.74 -1.36
N VAL A 44 -27.56 0.99 -1.39
CA VAL A 44 -26.75 0.95 -2.61
C VAL A 44 -26.12 -0.44 -2.73
N THR A 45 -26.29 -1.10 -3.87
CA THR A 45 -25.64 -2.40 -4.13
C THR A 45 -24.50 -2.24 -5.13
N CYS A 46 -23.28 -2.56 -4.68
CA CYS A 46 -22.07 -2.55 -5.50
C CYS A 46 -21.68 -3.98 -5.86
N GLN A 47 -21.33 -4.21 -7.13
CA GLN A 47 -20.68 -5.44 -7.58
C GLN A 47 -19.32 -5.11 -8.19
N MET A 48 -18.26 -5.73 -7.64
CA MET A 48 -16.88 -5.37 -7.95
C MET A 48 -15.98 -6.62 -7.98
N SER A 49 -14.97 -6.62 -8.86
CA SER A 49 -13.99 -7.70 -8.94
C SER A 49 -12.81 -7.42 -8.00
N ILE A 50 -12.50 -8.35 -7.12
CA ILE A 50 -11.43 -8.21 -6.12
C ILE A 50 -10.31 -9.22 -6.34
N GLN A 51 -9.08 -8.78 -6.08
CA GLN A 51 -7.87 -9.60 -6.05
C GLN A 51 -7.12 -9.32 -4.74
N ALA A 52 -6.78 -10.36 -3.98
CA ALA A 52 -6.05 -10.26 -2.73
C ALA A 52 -4.89 -11.25 -2.70
N LEU A 53 -3.65 -10.77 -2.56
CA LEU A 53 -2.43 -11.57 -2.59
C LEU A 53 -1.80 -11.64 -1.19
N THR A 54 -1.59 -12.87 -0.71
CA THR A 54 -0.97 -13.09 0.60
C THR A 54 0.54 -12.89 0.55
N SER A 55 1.05 -11.90 1.29
CA SER A 55 2.46 -11.51 1.30
C SER A 55 3.25 -12.10 2.48
N ALA A 56 2.58 -12.55 3.53
CA ALA A 56 3.19 -13.27 4.65
C ALA A 56 2.17 -14.22 5.30
N GLY A 57 2.67 -15.32 5.89
CA GLY A 57 1.85 -16.30 6.60
C GLY A 57 1.90 -17.71 5.98
N PRO A 58 1.19 -18.69 6.57
CA PRO A 58 1.06 -20.04 6.02
C PRO A 58 0.56 -20.10 4.57
N SER A 59 -0.28 -19.15 4.17
CA SER A 59 -0.85 -19.05 2.81
C SER A 59 -0.05 -18.15 1.87
N PHE A 60 1.27 -18.01 2.08
CA PHE A 60 2.13 -17.18 1.23
C PHE A 60 1.96 -17.49 -0.26
N ASP A 61 1.89 -16.45 -1.09
CA ASP A 61 1.72 -16.52 -2.56
C ASP A 61 0.38 -17.11 -3.02
N ILE A 62 -0.60 -17.21 -2.11
CA ILE A 62 -1.98 -17.53 -2.48
C ILE A 62 -2.71 -16.25 -2.89
N LEU A 63 -3.29 -16.28 -4.08
CA LEU A 63 -4.16 -15.24 -4.65
C LEU A 63 -5.64 -15.62 -4.44
N TYR A 64 -6.38 -14.76 -3.75
CA TYR A 64 -7.83 -14.81 -3.66
C TYR A 64 -8.42 -13.84 -4.68
N SER A 65 -9.03 -14.37 -5.74
CA SER A 65 -9.74 -13.58 -6.74
C SER A 65 -11.22 -13.96 -6.81
N GLY A 66 -12.08 -13.00 -7.12
CA GLY A 66 -13.52 -13.26 -7.22
C GLY A 66 -14.36 -12.01 -7.39
N VAL A 67 -15.67 -12.19 -7.27
CA VAL A 67 -16.67 -11.11 -7.31
C VAL A 67 -17.14 -10.82 -5.90
N LEU A 68 -17.02 -9.57 -5.48
CA LEU A 68 -17.54 -9.04 -4.23
C LEU A 68 -18.82 -8.24 -4.54
N GLU A 69 -19.92 -8.62 -3.90
CA GLU A 69 -21.20 -7.94 -3.96
C GLU A 69 -21.56 -7.46 -2.56
N ILE A 70 -21.76 -6.16 -2.36
CA ILE A 70 -22.10 -5.57 -1.06
C ILE A 70 -23.30 -4.66 -1.20
N THR A 71 -24.19 -4.70 -0.20
CA THR A 71 -25.29 -3.74 -0.06
C THR A 71 -24.98 -2.82 1.13
N ILE A 72 -24.85 -1.53 0.86
CA ILE A 72 -24.52 -0.47 1.82
C ILE A 72 -25.81 0.20 2.27
N ALA A 73 -26.08 0.16 3.57
CA ALA A 73 -27.22 0.80 4.20
C ALA A 73 -27.00 2.32 4.38
N GLU A 74 -28.06 3.08 4.69
CA GLU A 74 -27.99 4.55 4.90
C GLU A 74 -27.01 4.97 6.02
N ASP A 75 -26.69 4.07 6.97
CA ASP A 75 -25.73 4.32 8.04
C ASP A 75 -24.29 3.87 7.73
N GLY A 76 -24.03 3.43 6.50
CA GLY A 76 -22.74 2.88 6.07
C GLY A 76 -22.55 1.39 6.43
N GLY A 77 -23.51 0.76 7.11
CA GLY A 77 -23.44 -0.65 7.46
C GLY A 77 -23.55 -1.57 6.23
N ILE A 78 -22.79 -2.67 6.23
CA ILE A 78 -22.94 -3.77 5.26
C ILE A 78 -23.44 -5.00 6.03
N ASP A 79 -24.76 -5.13 6.12
CA ASP A 79 -25.41 -6.26 6.79
C ASP A 79 -25.51 -7.51 5.91
N SER A 80 -25.52 -7.31 4.59
CA SER A 80 -25.60 -8.38 3.60
C SER A 80 -24.68 -8.10 2.42
N GLY A 81 -23.57 -8.82 2.36
CA GLY A 81 -22.72 -8.94 1.19
C GLY A 81 -22.37 -10.39 0.89
N SER A 82 -21.79 -10.63 -0.27
CA SER A 82 -21.29 -11.92 -0.69
C SER A 82 -19.97 -11.80 -1.45
N PHE A 83 -19.06 -12.74 -1.21
CA PHE A 83 -17.82 -12.89 -1.97
C PHE A 83 -17.87 -14.24 -2.66
N THR A 84 -17.73 -14.25 -3.98
CA THR A 84 -17.74 -15.47 -4.79
C THR A 84 -16.35 -15.66 -5.38
N PRO A 85 -15.49 -16.51 -4.78
CA PRO A 85 -14.18 -16.82 -5.33
C PRO A 85 -14.30 -17.43 -6.74
N VAL A 86 -13.29 -17.24 -7.58
CA VAL A 86 -13.24 -17.90 -8.90
C VAL A 86 -13.26 -19.43 -8.71
N GLY A 87 -14.28 -20.08 -9.28
CA GLY A 87 -14.50 -21.53 -9.13
C GLY A 87 -15.01 -21.96 -7.74
N GLY A 88 -15.29 -21.02 -6.84
CA GLY A 88 -15.74 -21.26 -5.48
C GLY A 88 -17.25 -21.13 -5.28
N VAL A 89 -17.68 -21.37 -4.04
CA VAL A 89 -19.05 -21.10 -3.59
C VAL A 89 -19.09 -19.71 -2.97
N SER A 90 -20.18 -18.98 -3.21
CA SER A 90 -20.44 -17.67 -2.59
C SER A 90 -20.45 -17.78 -1.06
N VAL A 91 -19.70 -16.90 -0.40
CA VAL A 91 -19.57 -16.82 1.07
C VAL A 91 -20.04 -15.46 1.57
N PRO A 92 -20.65 -15.37 2.76
CA PRO A 92 -21.19 -14.11 3.27
C PRO A 92 -20.08 -13.13 3.66
N VAL A 93 -20.39 -11.85 3.46
CA VAL A 93 -19.57 -10.69 3.81
C VAL A 93 -20.39 -9.74 4.67
N VAL A 94 -19.77 -9.22 5.73
CA VAL A 94 -20.31 -8.15 6.57
C VAL A 94 -19.23 -7.08 6.77
N GLY A 95 -19.63 -5.84 7.07
CA GLY A 95 -18.65 -4.77 7.22
C GLY A 95 -19.27 -3.40 7.43
N GLU A 96 -18.46 -2.37 7.21
CA GLU A 96 -18.87 -0.97 7.23
C GLU A 96 -18.10 -0.14 6.19
N VAL A 97 -18.73 0.97 5.81
CA VAL A 97 -18.21 2.00 4.91
C VAL A 97 -18.34 3.35 5.62
N ASP A 98 -17.27 4.14 5.60
CA ASP A 98 -17.28 5.54 6.02
C ASP A 98 -16.64 6.41 4.94
N GLY A 99 -17.47 6.91 4.02
CA GLY A 99 -17.08 7.66 2.83
C GLY A 99 -16.15 6.85 1.92
N ARG A 100 -14.84 7.01 2.13
CA ARG A 100 -13.81 6.31 1.35
C ARG A 100 -13.22 5.10 2.07
N ALA A 101 -13.43 4.95 3.37
CA ALA A 101 -12.90 3.83 4.13
C ALA A 101 -13.83 2.61 4.00
N LEU A 102 -13.24 1.42 3.85
CA LEU A 102 -13.93 0.15 3.75
C LEU A 102 -13.31 -0.86 4.70
N ASP A 103 -14.14 -1.46 5.57
CA ASP A 103 -13.75 -2.56 6.44
C ASP A 103 -14.71 -3.73 6.26
N LEU A 104 -14.20 -4.88 5.81
CA LEU A 104 -14.98 -6.07 5.49
C LEU A 104 -14.48 -7.30 6.24
N ARG A 105 -15.41 -8.19 6.56
CA ARG A 105 -15.15 -9.53 7.06
C ARG A 105 -15.88 -10.57 6.23
N VAL A 106 -15.12 -11.42 5.56
CA VAL A 106 -15.60 -12.59 4.82
C VAL A 106 -15.59 -13.81 5.74
N MET A 107 -16.66 -14.62 5.73
CA MET A 107 -16.75 -15.82 6.56
C MET A 107 -16.83 -17.08 5.70
N PHE A 108 -15.76 -17.89 5.73
CA PHE A 108 -15.75 -19.17 5.02
C PHE A 108 -16.51 -20.26 5.81
N PRO A 109 -17.06 -21.29 5.13
CA PRO A 109 -17.77 -22.40 5.78
C PRO A 109 -16.91 -23.18 6.78
N THR A 110 -15.59 -23.12 6.63
CA THR A 110 -14.60 -23.75 7.52
C THR A 110 -14.46 -23.02 8.86
N GLY A 111 -15.10 -21.86 9.05
CA GLY A 111 -14.94 -21.00 10.22
C GLY A 111 -13.71 -20.07 10.13
N GLN A 112 -12.98 -20.10 9.02
CA GLN A 112 -11.92 -19.13 8.73
C GLN A 112 -12.52 -17.78 8.33
N HIS A 113 -11.76 -16.71 8.57
CA HIS A 113 -12.17 -15.35 8.28
C HIS A 113 -11.09 -14.61 7.51
N LEU A 114 -11.50 -13.90 6.45
CA LEU A 114 -10.67 -12.92 5.77
C LEU A 114 -11.17 -11.54 6.18
N VAL A 115 -10.28 -10.70 6.72
CA VAL A 115 -10.60 -9.32 7.10
C VAL A 115 -9.89 -8.40 6.13
N LEU A 116 -10.62 -7.55 5.42
CA LEU A 116 -10.09 -6.59 4.47
C LEU A 116 -10.31 -5.18 5.01
N SER A 117 -9.28 -4.37 5.00
CA SER A 117 -9.34 -2.94 5.38
C SER A 117 -8.66 -2.13 4.30
N GLY A 118 -9.30 -1.07 3.81
CA GLY A 118 -8.75 -0.28 2.73
C GLY A 118 -9.49 1.02 2.47
N THR A 119 -9.09 1.68 1.39
CA THR A 119 -9.61 2.99 1.01
C THR A 119 -9.90 3.04 -0.49
N GLY A 120 -11.02 3.67 -0.85
CA GLY A 120 -11.39 3.97 -2.24
C GLY A 120 -10.87 5.31 -2.73
N GLU A 121 -10.65 5.40 -4.04
CA GLU A 121 -10.35 6.65 -4.76
C GLU A 121 -11.52 7.64 -4.65
N ASN A 122 -12.74 7.13 -4.79
CA ASN A 122 -13.99 7.86 -4.65
C ASN A 122 -14.77 7.39 -3.42
N ASP A 123 -15.87 8.09 -3.15
CA ASP A 123 -16.85 7.64 -2.16
C ASP A 123 -17.41 6.27 -2.56
N ILE A 124 -17.38 5.31 -1.65
CA ILE A 124 -17.70 3.91 -1.93
C ILE A 124 -19.18 3.74 -2.28
N GLU A 125 -20.04 4.63 -1.78
CA GLU A 125 -21.47 4.68 -2.16
C GLU A 125 -21.68 4.95 -3.66
N THR A 126 -20.67 5.43 -4.39
CA THR A 126 -20.75 5.59 -5.84
C THR A 126 -20.40 4.31 -6.62
N CYS A 127 -19.94 3.27 -5.94
CA CYS A 127 -19.42 2.01 -6.50
C CYS A 127 -18.45 2.25 -7.69
N SER A 128 -17.59 3.27 -7.59
CA SER A 128 -16.70 3.69 -8.67
C SER A 128 -15.30 4.02 -8.16
N GLY A 129 -14.31 3.99 -9.06
CA GLY A 129 -12.90 4.21 -8.71
C GLY A 129 -12.19 2.96 -8.19
N ALA A 130 -10.88 3.03 -8.09
CA ALA A 130 -10.09 1.94 -7.54
C ALA A 130 -10.25 1.87 -6.01
N LEU A 131 -10.24 0.66 -5.43
CA LEU A 131 -10.13 0.44 -3.99
C LEU A 131 -8.93 -0.46 -3.73
N SER A 132 -8.17 -0.16 -2.69
CA SER A 132 -7.04 -1.00 -2.30
C SER A 132 -6.81 -0.95 -0.79
N GLY A 133 -6.11 -1.96 -0.28
CA GLY A 133 -5.81 -2.00 1.14
C GLY A 133 -5.02 -3.22 1.55
N VAL A 134 -5.09 -3.52 2.84
CA VAL A 134 -4.46 -4.67 3.46
C VAL A 134 -5.52 -5.67 3.91
N PHE A 135 -5.13 -6.93 4.05
CA PHE A 135 -5.99 -7.94 4.64
C PHE A 135 -5.22 -8.84 5.61
N GLY A 136 -5.98 -9.52 6.47
CA GLY A 136 -5.49 -10.60 7.34
C GLY A 136 -6.39 -11.84 7.29
N GLY A 137 -5.80 -13.01 7.52
CA GLY A 137 -6.45 -14.31 7.33
C GLY A 137 -6.30 -14.85 5.90
N PRO A 138 -6.88 -16.02 5.56
CA PRO A 138 -7.80 -16.83 6.35
C PRO A 138 -7.14 -17.68 7.45
N GLU A 139 -5.84 -17.98 7.35
CA GLU A 139 -5.11 -18.67 8.42
C GLU A 139 -4.46 -17.68 9.38
N LEU A 140 -4.17 -18.15 10.61
CA LEU A 140 -3.55 -17.30 11.61
C LEU A 140 -2.12 -16.93 11.17
N GLY A 141 -1.86 -15.63 11.04
CA GLY A 141 -0.57 -15.11 10.59
C GLY A 141 -0.55 -14.76 9.10
N ASP A 142 -1.62 -15.04 8.35
CA ASP A 142 -1.76 -14.55 6.98
C ASP A 142 -1.99 -13.04 6.96
N THR A 143 -1.20 -12.34 6.16
CA THR A 143 -1.34 -10.92 5.86
C THR A 143 -1.02 -10.65 4.40
N GLY A 144 -1.68 -9.69 3.78
CA GLY A 144 -1.42 -9.34 2.39
C GLY A 144 -2.04 -8.02 1.97
N SER A 145 -2.04 -7.77 0.66
CA SER A 145 -2.67 -6.61 0.04
C SER A 145 -3.79 -7.03 -0.90
N TRP A 146 -4.75 -6.14 -1.11
CA TRP A 146 -5.84 -6.36 -2.04
C TRP A 146 -6.13 -5.13 -2.87
N LEU A 147 -6.72 -5.35 -4.04
CA LEU A 147 -7.09 -4.35 -5.03
C LEU A 147 -8.44 -4.72 -5.65
N ILE A 148 -9.22 -3.71 -5.97
CA ILE A 148 -10.42 -3.78 -6.78
C ILE A 148 -10.20 -2.96 -8.04
N ASP A 149 -10.36 -3.62 -9.19
CA ASP A 149 -10.15 -3.00 -10.50
C ASP A 149 -11.45 -2.26 -10.92
N PRO A 150 -11.38 -0.93 -11.11
CA PRO A 150 -12.55 -0.14 -11.51
C PRO A 150 -13.08 -0.51 -12.89
N SER A 151 -12.25 -1.07 -13.79
CA SER A 151 -12.68 -1.48 -15.13
C SER A 151 -13.72 -2.62 -15.11
N GLN A 152 -13.84 -3.32 -13.99
CA GLN A 152 -14.73 -4.46 -13.79
C GLN A 152 -15.86 -4.18 -12.78
N SER A 153 -16.00 -2.94 -12.30
CA SER A 153 -17.02 -2.59 -11.30
C SER A 153 -18.32 -2.13 -11.96
N GLN A 154 -19.47 -2.67 -11.54
CA GLN A 154 -20.79 -2.31 -12.05
C GLN A 154 -21.76 -1.98 -10.91
N LEU A 155 -22.54 -0.91 -11.10
CA LEU A 155 -23.67 -0.54 -10.26
C LEU A 155 -24.88 -1.42 -10.63
N ILE A 156 -25.46 -2.11 -9.64
CA ILE A 156 -26.74 -2.81 -9.81
C ILE A 156 -27.84 -1.89 -9.30
N ASP A 157 -28.52 -1.19 -10.20
CA ASP A 157 -29.62 -0.31 -9.85
C ASP A 157 -30.89 -1.13 -9.51
N ASN A 158 -31.36 -1.05 -8.26
CA ASN A 158 -32.53 -1.78 -7.76
C ASN A 158 -33.89 -1.15 -8.17
N GLY A 159 -33.89 -0.20 -9.10
CA GLY A 159 -35.08 0.47 -9.64
C GLY A 159 -35.97 -0.39 -10.57
N SER A 160 -36.80 -1.25 -9.99
CA SER A 160 -38.09 -1.80 -10.47
C SER A 160 -38.39 -1.76 -11.98
N GLY A 161 -38.19 -2.90 -12.67
CA GLY A 161 -38.61 -3.09 -14.06
C GLY A 161 -38.70 -4.54 -14.57
N GLY A 162 -39.28 -5.46 -13.79
CA GLY A 162 -39.77 -6.76 -14.30
C GLY A 162 -38.72 -7.85 -14.52
N PHE A 163 -38.56 -8.72 -13.52
CA PHE A 163 -37.84 -9.98 -13.69
C PHE A 163 -38.64 -10.93 -14.60
N ALA A 164 -38.30 -10.93 -15.89
CA ALA A 164 -38.44 -12.14 -16.67
C ALA A 164 -37.45 -13.16 -16.11
N THR A 165 -37.96 -14.30 -15.68
CA THR A 165 -37.16 -15.50 -15.42
C THR A 165 -36.30 -15.74 -16.65
N ALA A 166 -35.01 -15.39 -16.59
CA ALA A 166 -34.06 -15.72 -17.62
C ALA A 166 -33.84 -17.23 -17.55
N THR A 167 -34.69 -17.98 -18.26
CA THR A 167 -34.28 -19.25 -18.83
C THR A 167 -33.02 -18.93 -19.61
N ALA A 168 -31.90 -19.54 -19.22
CA ALA A 168 -30.63 -19.48 -19.92
C ALA A 168 -30.86 -19.92 -21.37
N THR A 169 -31.29 -18.98 -22.21
CA THR A 169 -31.34 -19.12 -23.65
C THR A 169 -29.94 -18.76 -24.06
N SER A 170 -29.15 -19.81 -24.29
CA SER A 170 -27.88 -19.75 -25.01
C SER A 170 -27.98 -18.71 -26.10
N VAL A 171 -27.22 -17.63 -25.96
CA VAL A 171 -27.06 -16.61 -27.01
C VAL A 171 -26.34 -17.30 -28.16
N ALA A 172 -27.12 -17.87 -29.07
CA ALA A 172 -26.61 -18.33 -30.35
C ALA A 172 -26.29 -17.08 -31.18
N GLY A 173 -25.00 -16.85 -31.39
CA GLY A 173 -24.51 -15.94 -32.41
C GLY A 173 -23.74 -14.72 -31.93
N ALA A 174 -22.95 -14.81 -30.85
CA ALA A 174 -21.65 -14.15 -30.91
C ALA A 174 -20.86 -14.95 -31.95
N THR A 175 -20.59 -14.36 -33.11
CA THR A 175 -19.68 -14.90 -34.12
C THR A 175 -18.45 -15.35 -33.37
N ALA A 176 -18.20 -16.67 -33.38
CA ALA A 176 -17.11 -17.27 -32.62
C ALA A 176 -15.83 -16.51 -32.93
N THR A 177 -15.35 -15.71 -31.97
CA THR A 177 -13.94 -15.38 -31.89
C THR A 177 -13.25 -16.74 -31.96
N PRO A 178 -12.38 -16.98 -32.95
CA PRO A 178 -11.74 -18.27 -33.10
C PRO A 178 -11.13 -18.64 -31.75
N ALA A 179 -11.63 -19.73 -31.15
CA ALA A 179 -11.12 -20.21 -29.89
C ALA A 179 -9.69 -20.67 -30.15
N CYS A 180 -8.73 -19.80 -29.84
CA CYS A 180 -7.34 -20.18 -29.82
C CYS A 180 -7.19 -21.35 -28.84
N PRO A 181 -6.42 -22.40 -29.18
CA PRO A 181 -6.08 -23.41 -28.20
C PRO A 181 -5.39 -22.74 -27.00
N GLU A 182 -5.47 -23.38 -25.84
CA GLU A 182 -4.81 -22.93 -24.61
C GLU A 182 -3.28 -22.91 -24.85
N ILE A 183 -2.76 -21.77 -25.28
CA ILE A 183 -1.34 -21.53 -25.55
C ILE A 183 -0.80 -20.70 -24.38
N ASP A 184 0.17 -21.26 -23.67
CA ASP A 184 0.96 -20.53 -22.69
C ASP A 184 1.98 -19.65 -23.42
N CYS A 185 1.76 -18.33 -23.37
CA CYS A 185 2.65 -17.34 -23.98
C CYS A 185 3.84 -16.96 -23.09
N GLY A 186 4.00 -17.59 -21.92
CA GLY A 186 5.01 -17.22 -20.94
C GLY A 186 4.67 -15.91 -20.23
N SER A 187 5.65 -15.32 -19.54
CA SER A 187 5.40 -14.26 -18.56
C SER A 187 5.21 -12.85 -19.14
N THR A 188 5.64 -12.58 -20.37
CA THR A 188 5.63 -11.21 -20.92
C THR A 188 4.93 -11.06 -22.27
N HIS A 189 4.58 -12.16 -22.95
CA HIS A 189 3.87 -12.10 -24.21
C HIS A 189 2.36 -12.20 -23.97
N VAL A 190 1.59 -11.50 -24.80
CA VAL A 190 0.13 -11.52 -24.76
C VAL A 190 -0.38 -12.28 -25.97
N LEU A 191 -1.35 -13.17 -25.76
CA LEU A 191 -2.01 -13.89 -26.85
C LEU A 191 -2.92 -12.92 -27.62
N ASP A 192 -2.66 -12.74 -28.92
CA ASP A 192 -3.57 -12.01 -29.79
C ASP A 192 -4.80 -12.91 -30.10
N PRO A 193 -6.02 -12.51 -29.70
CA PRO A 193 -7.22 -13.31 -29.88
C PRO A 193 -7.67 -13.43 -31.34
N THR A 194 -7.12 -12.63 -32.26
CA THR A 194 -7.47 -12.67 -33.68
C THR A 194 -6.53 -13.55 -34.50
N THR A 195 -5.24 -13.58 -34.15
CA THR A 195 -4.21 -14.35 -34.86
C THR A 195 -3.80 -15.63 -34.13
N CYS A 196 -4.18 -15.79 -32.86
CA CYS A 196 -3.76 -16.88 -31.98
C CYS A 196 -2.23 -17.03 -31.88
N GLN A 197 -1.51 -15.91 -31.95
CA GLN A 197 -0.07 -15.85 -31.82
C GLN A 197 0.30 -15.07 -30.56
N CYS A 198 1.34 -15.53 -29.86
CA CYS A 198 1.93 -14.80 -28.76
C CYS A 198 2.77 -13.67 -29.33
N GLY A 199 2.42 -12.43 -28.97
CA GLY A 199 3.12 -11.24 -29.41
C GLY A 199 3.43 -10.31 -28.24
N CYS A 200 4.32 -9.37 -28.48
CA CYS A 200 4.60 -8.31 -27.53
C CYS A 200 3.57 -7.19 -27.68
N PRO A 201 2.92 -6.74 -26.59
CA PRO A 201 2.03 -5.59 -26.67
C PRO A 201 2.83 -4.34 -27.00
N ALA A 202 2.36 -3.52 -27.95
CA ALA A 202 2.99 -2.23 -28.19
C ALA A 202 2.97 -1.40 -26.89
N PRO A 203 4.07 -0.70 -26.54
CA PRO A 203 5.22 -0.35 -27.38
C PRO A 203 6.43 -1.30 -27.29
N THR A 204 6.28 -2.50 -26.72
CA THR A 204 7.39 -3.44 -26.50
C THR A 204 7.77 -4.23 -27.76
N GLU A 205 9.04 -4.62 -27.86
CA GLU A 205 9.58 -5.43 -28.99
C GLU A 205 10.05 -6.80 -28.52
N ALA A 206 9.89 -7.84 -29.37
CA ALA A 206 10.23 -9.21 -28.99
C ALA A 206 11.76 -9.43 -28.94
N CYS A 207 12.23 -10.01 -27.83
CA CYS A 207 13.61 -10.41 -27.61
C CYS A 207 13.63 -11.82 -26.99
N GLY A 208 13.64 -12.83 -27.85
CA GLY A 208 13.62 -14.22 -27.41
C GLY A 208 12.35 -14.55 -26.62
N PRO A 209 12.46 -15.09 -25.39
CA PRO A 209 11.30 -15.40 -24.56
C PRO A 209 10.68 -14.18 -23.86
N VAL A 210 11.26 -12.97 -23.98
CA VAL A 210 10.85 -11.76 -23.25
C VAL A 210 10.47 -10.63 -24.21
N CYS A 211 9.53 -9.77 -23.79
CA CYS A 211 9.19 -8.53 -24.50
C CYS A 211 10.00 -7.37 -23.89
N CYS A 212 10.84 -6.76 -24.70
CA CYS A 212 11.71 -5.65 -24.32
C CYS A 212 10.98 -4.30 -24.36
N PRO A 213 11.23 -3.42 -23.37
CA PRO A 213 10.81 -2.02 -23.38
C PRO A 213 11.19 -1.28 -24.67
N ALA A 214 10.37 -0.31 -25.06
CA ALA A 214 10.62 0.48 -26.26
C ALA A 214 11.96 1.22 -26.15
N GLY A 215 12.78 1.14 -27.20
CA GLY A 215 14.10 1.80 -27.25
C GLY A 215 15.23 1.06 -26.52
N SER A 216 14.95 -0.10 -25.91
CA SER A 216 16.00 -0.99 -25.42
C SER A 216 16.57 -1.87 -26.54
N VAL A 217 17.79 -2.36 -26.34
CA VAL A 217 18.46 -3.27 -27.28
C VAL A 217 18.48 -4.67 -26.69
N CYS A 218 18.00 -5.65 -27.48
CA CYS A 218 18.12 -7.07 -27.15
C CYS A 218 19.59 -7.48 -27.22
N THR A 219 20.19 -7.79 -26.07
CA THR A 219 21.60 -8.22 -25.98
C THR A 219 21.76 -9.73 -26.00
N ASP A 220 20.70 -10.46 -25.65
CA ASP A 220 20.67 -11.91 -25.65
C ASP A 220 19.28 -12.41 -26.07
N GLU A 221 19.17 -12.87 -27.32
CA GLU A 221 17.94 -13.44 -27.89
C GLU A 221 17.61 -14.83 -27.33
N VAL A 222 18.55 -15.53 -26.70
CA VAL A 222 18.32 -16.86 -26.14
C VAL A 222 17.70 -16.74 -24.75
N ASN A 223 18.20 -15.81 -23.94
CA ASN A 223 17.75 -15.61 -22.56
C ASN A 223 16.76 -14.45 -22.40
N GLY A 224 16.57 -13.62 -23.42
CA GLY A 224 15.66 -12.47 -23.41
C GLY A 224 16.17 -11.32 -22.55
N ASN A 225 17.44 -10.94 -22.71
CA ASN A 225 18.03 -9.85 -21.93
C ASN A 225 18.04 -8.53 -22.72
N CYS A 226 17.36 -7.52 -22.18
CA CYS A 226 17.25 -6.18 -22.74
C CYS A 226 18.10 -5.20 -21.95
N THR A 227 18.86 -4.34 -22.63
CA THR A 227 19.54 -3.21 -21.98
C THR A 227 19.28 -1.93 -22.73
N CYS A 228 19.04 -0.85 -22.00
CA CYS A 228 19.01 0.48 -22.58
C CYS A 228 20.39 0.84 -23.16
N PRO A 229 20.46 1.51 -24.33
CA PRO A 229 21.72 1.93 -24.92
C PRO A 229 22.49 2.91 -24.01
N ASP A 230 23.79 3.04 -24.22
CA ASP A 230 24.65 3.93 -23.43
C ASP A 230 24.08 5.36 -23.38
N GLY A 231 24.01 5.93 -22.18
CA GLY A 231 23.46 7.27 -21.95
C GLY A 231 21.93 7.30 -21.81
N THR A 232 21.28 6.14 -21.71
CA THR A 232 19.86 6.02 -21.39
C THR A 232 19.64 5.08 -20.21
N GLU A 233 18.55 5.28 -19.48
CA GLU A 233 18.13 4.49 -18.32
C GLU A 233 16.65 4.07 -18.46
N LEU A 234 16.27 2.98 -17.79
CA LEU A 234 14.92 2.42 -17.92
C LEU A 234 13.93 3.22 -17.06
N CYS A 235 12.85 3.69 -17.68
CA CYS A 235 11.73 4.34 -17.01
C CYS A 235 10.42 3.69 -17.47
N GLY A 236 9.77 2.94 -16.57
CA GLY A 236 8.60 2.14 -16.93
C GLY A 236 8.92 1.17 -18.07
N ASP A 237 8.15 1.27 -19.17
CA ASP A 237 8.28 0.43 -20.36
C ASP A 237 9.09 1.08 -21.49
N SER A 238 9.95 2.07 -21.19
CA SER A 238 10.79 2.74 -22.20
C SER A 238 12.16 3.15 -21.67
N CYS A 239 13.15 3.19 -22.57
CA CYS A 239 14.45 3.79 -22.26
C CYS A 239 14.42 5.30 -22.50
N VAL A 240 14.83 6.08 -21.51
CA VAL A 240 14.90 7.55 -21.58
C VAL A 240 16.33 8.02 -21.35
N GLU A 241 16.68 9.22 -21.84
CA GLU A 241 18.02 9.77 -21.64
C GLU A 241 18.35 9.89 -20.15
N SER A 242 19.55 9.43 -19.78
CA SER A 242 20.04 9.55 -18.41
C SER A 242 20.13 11.02 -18.01
N CYS A 243 19.64 11.34 -16.82
CA CYS A 243 19.55 12.73 -16.40
C CYS A 243 20.92 13.39 -16.20
N PRO A 244 21.09 14.67 -16.64
CA PRO A 244 22.33 15.40 -16.44
C PRO A 244 22.63 15.61 -14.96
N MET A 245 23.92 15.81 -14.63
CA MET A 245 24.36 16.02 -13.25
C MET A 245 23.57 17.16 -12.58
N GLY A 246 22.95 16.89 -11.44
CA GLY A 246 22.11 17.84 -10.71
C GLY A 246 20.60 17.72 -10.99
N SER A 247 20.19 16.77 -11.81
CA SER A 247 18.79 16.39 -11.99
C SER A 247 18.59 14.91 -11.64
N TYR A 248 17.34 14.53 -11.38
CA TYR A 248 16.96 13.13 -11.16
C TYR A 248 15.82 12.76 -12.11
N LEU A 249 15.76 11.47 -12.47
CA LEU A 249 14.67 10.95 -13.28
C LEU A 249 13.43 10.75 -12.40
N ASP A 250 12.35 11.43 -12.77
CA ASP A 250 11.04 11.16 -12.19
C ASP A 250 10.44 9.93 -12.89
N TYR A 251 10.26 8.84 -12.15
CA TYR A 251 9.74 7.58 -12.67
C TYR A 251 8.25 7.61 -13.02
N GLU A 252 7.49 8.62 -12.57
CA GLU A 252 6.08 8.79 -12.94
C GLU A 252 5.94 9.53 -14.28
N THR A 253 6.76 10.56 -14.49
CA THR A 253 6.70 11.40 -15.70
C THR A 253 7.75 11.04 -16.76
N CYS A 254 8.71 10.18 -16.41
CA CYS A 254 9.87 9.82 -17.23
C CYS A 254 10.63 11.03 -17.78
N HIS A 255 10.66 12.11 -16.99
CA HIS A 255 11.36 13.34 -17.29
C HIS A 255 12.39 13.67 -16.20
N CYS A 256 13.51 14.23 -16.63
CA CYS A 256 14.50 14.75 -15.70
C CYS A 256 13.96 16.01 -15.04
N THR A 257 13.81 15.94 -13.72
CA THR A 257 13.41 17.07 -12.90
C THR A 257 14.65 17.67 -12.25
N GLU A 258 14.76 19.00 -12.24
CA GLU A 258 15.85 19.70 -11.57
C GLU A 258 15.86 19.32 -10.08
N GLY A 259 16.92 18.63 -9.67
CA GLY A 259 17.25 18.44 -8.27
C GLY A 259 17.80 19.74 -7.72
N CYS A 260 17.56 20.00 -6.44
CA CYS A 260 17.85 21.29 -5.83
C CYS A 260 19.35 21.67 -5.95
N GLY A 261 19.65 22.64 -6.84
CA GLY A 261 20.75 23.60 -6.69
C GLY A 261 22.14 23.20 -7.22
N LEU A 262 22.82 24.20 -7.80
CA LEU A 262 24.13 24.18 -8.46
C LEU A 262 25.34 23.83 -7.57
N THR A 263 25.15 23.14 -6.44
CA THR A 263 26.23 22.70 -5.55
C THR A 263 25.84 21.36 -4.95
N SER A 264 26.45 20.30 -5.45
CA SER A 264 26.13 18.93 -5.04
C SER A 264 26.46 18.73 -3.55
N CYS A 265 25.43 18.65 -2.72
CA CYS A 265 25.56 18.08 -1.38
C CYS A 265 25.66 16.54 -1.48
N PRO A 266 26.41 15.88 -0.57
CA PRO A 266 26.43 14.41 -0.50
C PRO A 266 25.03 13.84 -0.28
N GLU A 267 24.84 12.57 -0.69
CA GLU A 267 23.60 11.83 -0.47
C GLU A 267 23.12 11.93 0.99
N GLY A 268 21.87 12.34 1.20
CA GLY A 268 21.27 12.55 2.53
C GLY A 268 21.34 13.98 3.10
N GLN A 269 21.74 14.99 2.32
CA GLN A 269 21.76 16.40 2.73
C GLN A 269 20.93 17.30 1.81
N VAL A 270 20.40 18.39 2.36
CA VAL A 270 19.70 19.47 1.64
C VAL A 270 20.47 20.78 1.78
N LEU A 271 20.47 21.61 0.75
CA LEU A 271 21.13 22.92 0.76
C LEU A 271 20.22 23.94 1.48
N ASP A 272 20.64 24.43 2.65
CA ASP A 272 20.03 25.57 3.32
C ASP A 272 21.07 26.69 3.42
N SER A 273 20.73 27.86 2.87
CA SER A 273 21.54 29.08 3.02
C SER A 273 23.04 28.89 2.67
N ASP A 274 23.33 28.28 1.52
CA ASP A 274 24.67 27.93 1.00
C ASP A 274 25.48 26.91 1.85
N GLN A 275 24.83 26.17 2.76
CA GLN A 275 25.43 25.08 3.52
C GLN A 275 24.62 23.78 3.33
N CYS A 276 25.31 22.66 3.15
CA CYS A 276 24.67 21.35 3.13
C CYS A 276 24.36 20.92 4.57
N ILE A 277 23.09 20.76 4.89
CA ILE A 277 22.62 20.31 6.20
C ILE A 277 21.88 18.98 6.07
N CYS A 278 21.95 18.13 7.10
CA CYS A 278 21.06 16.97 7.18
C CYS A 278 19.63 17.50 7.36
N ALA A 279 18.66 16.97 6.60
CA ALA A 279 17.28 17.46 6.62
C ALA A 279 16.61 17.13 7.96
N ASP A 280 16.74 18.01 8.95
CA ASP A 280 16.15 17.87 10.29
C ASP A 280 14.82 18.67 10.46
N ILE A 281 14.19 19.12 9.37
CA ILE A 281 12.98 19.95 9.44
C ILE A 281 11.73 19.10 9.26
N CYS A 282 11.29 18.47 10.36
CA CYS A 282 9.92 18.00 10.51
C CYS A 282 9.06 19.11 11.15
N PHE A 283 8.48 19.99 10.34
CA PHE A 283 7.31 20.76 10.75
C PHE A 283 6.23 20.73 9.66
N GLY A 284 5.24 19.86 9.87
CA GLY A 284 3.90 20.02 9.30
C GLY A 284 3.67 19.51 7.89
N GLY A 285 3.60 18.19 7.73
CA GLY A 285 2.80 17.54 6.69
C GLY A 285 3.52 17.25 5.38
N THR A 286 3.74 15.95 5.14
CA THR A 286 4.13 15.28 3.87
C THR A 286 5.48 15.65 3.24
N PRO A 287 6.53 14.81 3.41
CA PRO A 287 7.76 14.93 2.63
C PRO A 287 7.76 14.00 1.40
N TYR A 288 7.95 14.62 0.24
CA TYR A 288 8.49 14.01 -0.99
C TYR A 288 10.01 13.83 -0.83
N TYR A 289 10.56 12.79 -1.45
CA TYR A 289 11.95 12.34 -1.28
C TYR A 289 12.95 13.00 -2.22
N CYS A 290 14.21 13.09 -1.75
CA CYS A 290 15.40 12.85 -2.57
C CYS A 290 16.38 12.01 -1.74
N GLY A 291 16.70 10.80 -2.23
CA GLY A 291 17.84 9.99 -1.78
C GLY A 291 17.75 9.39 -0.37
N GLY A 292 17.02 8.26 -0.25
CA GLY A 292 17.27 7.24 0.76
C GLY A 292 16.92 7.60 2.21
N ASN A 293 15.64 7.54 2.57
CA ASN A 293 15.29 7.37 3.97
C ASN A 293 15.51 5.91 4.41
N CYS A 294 15.96 5.78 5.65
CA CYS A 294 16.00 4.53 6.37
C CYS A 294 14.58 4.15 6.83
N TYR A 295 13.79 3.54 5.97
CA TYR A 295 12.51 2.94 6.37
C TYR A 295 12.56 1.42 6.33
N ALA A 296 12.92 0.88 7.49
CA ALA A 296 12.25 -0.24 8.14
C ALA A 296 12.57 -0.12 9.64
N GLU A 297 11.71 -0.64 10.49
CA GLU A 297 11.75 -0.49 11.95
C GLU A 297 13.18 -0.51 12.53
N GLN A 298 13.58 0.62 13.13
CA GLN A 298 14.84 0.85 13.84
C GLN A 298 16.09 0.97 12.94
N HIS A 299 16.33 2.14 12.37
CA HIS A 299 17.66 2.55 11.90
C HIS A 299 18.18 3.70 12.76
N TYR A 300 19.50 3.80 12.96
CA TYR A 300 20.13 4.86 13.75
C TYR A 300 21.28 5.53 12.99
N GLN A 301 21.45 6.84 13.19
CA GLN A 301 22.52 7.62 12.58
C GLN A 301 23.77 7.57 13.45
N CYS A 302 24.87 7.02 12.92
CA CYS A 302 26.17 6.98 13.57
C CYS A 302 27.22 7.69 12.70
N SER A 303 27.82 8.76 13.22
CA SER A 303 28.88 9.52 12.53
C SER A 303 28.50 10.00 11.12
N GLY A 304 27.24 10.41 10.94
CA GLY A 304 26.73 10.91 9.65
C GLY A 304 26.33 9.81 8.65
N VAL A 305 26.41 8.54 9.03
CA VAL A 305 25.99 7.39 8.22
C VAL A 305 24.85 6.67 8.92
N CYS A 306 23.85 6.23 8.16
CA CYS A 306 22.73 5.47 8.73
C CYS A 306 23.02 3.97 8.74
N TYR A 307 22.71 3.31 9.86
CA TYR A 307 22.87 1.88 10.06
C TYR A 307 21.54 1.27 10.51
N SER A 308 21.28 0.02 10.12
CA SER A 308 20.12 -0.73 10.65
C SER A 308 20.37 -1.13 12.11
N ALA A 309 19.33 -1.21 12.93
CA ALA A 309 19.45 -1.66 14.31
C ALA A 309 20.04 -3.07 14.40
N VAL A 310 19.74 -3.94 13.44
CA VAL A 310 20.34 -5.28 13.35
C VAL A 310 21.85 -5.19 13.19
N SER A 311 22.35 -4.26 12.36
CA SER A 311 23.80 -4.05 12.19
C SER A 311 24.46 -3.44 13.43
N LEU A 312 23.76 -2.58 14.18
CA LEU A 312 24.26 -1.97 15.41
C LEU A 312 24.15 -2.89 16.63
N ASN A 313 23.38 -3.97 16.54
CA ASN A 313 23.20 -4.93 17.63
C ASN A 313 24.40 -5.87 17.82
N SER A 314 25.30 -5.93 16.85
CA SER A 314 26.49 -6.80 16.84
C SER A 314 27.79 -6.04 16.53
N ASN A 315 27.73 -4.76 16.17
CA ASN A 315 28.90 -3.97 15.83
C ASN A 315 29.58 -3.38 17.07
N ALA A 316 30.74 -3.91 17.45
CA ALA A 316 31.51 -3.44 18.61
C ALA A 316 32.11 -2.03 18.45
N GLN A 317 32.19 -1.48 17.24
CA GLN A 317 32.66 -0.10 17.01
C GLN A 317 31.53 0.93 17.11
N MET A 318 30.28 0.50 16.91
CA MET A 318 29.09 1.35 16.92
C MET A 318 27.91 0.54 17.49
N CYS A 319 27.90 0.36 18.80
CA CYS A 319 26.94 -0.50 19.47
C CYS A 319 25.69 0.29 19.87
N GLY A 320 24.54 -0.18 19.40
CA GLY A 320 23.22 0.32 19.79
C GLY A 320 22.87 1.73 19.30
N PRO A 321 21.76 2.30 19.81
CA PRO A 321 21.21 3.59 19.37
C PRO A 321 22.16 4.77 19.60
N SER A 322 23.04 4.65 20.60
CA SER A 322 24.01 5.68 20.97
C SER A 322 25.31 5.60 20.18
N CYS A 323 25.44 4.65 19.25
CA CYS A 323 26.61 4.51 18.37
C CYS A 323 27.93 4.44 19.14
N GLN A 324 27.94 3.80 20.31
CA GLN A 324 29.10 3.79 21.20
C GLN A 324 30.03 2.63 20.86
N ALA A 325 31.34 2.89 20.77
CA ALA A 325 32.34 1.83 20.69
C ALA A 325 32.44 1.06 22.02
N CYS A 326 32.43 -0.27 21.94
CA CYS A 326 32.63 -1.13 23.10
C CYS A 326 34.10 -1.12 23.56
N PRO A 327 34.35 -1.22 24.87
CA PRO A 327 35.71 -1.38 25.40
C PRO A 327 36.42 -2.60 24.79
N GLN A 328 37.76 -2.56 24.72
CA GLN A 328 38.53 -3.66 24.14
C GLN A 328 38.17 -5.01 24.77
N GLY A 329 37.85 -5.97 23.92
CA GLY A 329 37.47 -7.34 24.30
C GLY A 329 36.06 -7.49 24.87
N VAL A 330 35.19 -6.47 24.74
CA VAL A 330 33.75 -6.56 25.06
C VAL A 330 32.93 -6.57 23.76
N PRO A 331 32.09 -7.60 23.52
CA PRO A 331 31.23 -7.63 22.35
C PRO A 331 30.01 -6.71 22.50
N CYS A 332 29.44 -6.29 21.37
CA CYS A 332 28.11 -5.70 21.32
C CYS A 332 27.07 -6.82 21.25
N ILE A 333 26.14 -6.85 22.19
CA ILE A 333 25.06 -7.85 22.26
C ILE A 333 23.74 -7.09 22.41
N ALA A 334 22.90 -7.18 21.38
CA ALA A 334 21.58 -6.54 21.32
C ALA A 334 21.64 -5.02 21.58
N GLY A 335 22.65 -4.36 21.03
CA GLY A 335 22.80 -2.90 21.11
C GLY A 335 23.36 -2.42 22.44
N SER A 336 23.93 -3.32 23.25
CA SER A 336 24.63 -2.98 24.49
C SER A 336 26.00 -3.67 24.57
N CYS A 337 27.01 -2.96 25.07
CA CYS A 337 28.35 -3.51 25.29
C CYS A 337 28.36 -4.31 26.59
N GLN A 338 28.27 -5.64 26.51
CA GLN A 338 28.19 -6.52 27.68
C GLN A 338 28.94 -7.84 27.44
N CYS A 339 29.49 -8.40 28.51
CA CYS A 339 30.12 -9.72 28.44
C CYS A 339 29.07 -10.83 28.33
N PRO A 340 29.36 -11.93 27.62
CA PRO A 340 28.51 -13.12 27.61
C PRO A 340 28.31 -13.66 29.03
N PHE A 341 27.22 -14.40 29.22
CA PHE A 341 26.95 -15.07 30.49
C PHE A 341 28.13 -15.97 30.91
N GLY A 342 28.58 -15.84 32.17
CA GLY A 342 29.76 -16.54 32.70
C GLY A 342 31.08 -15.75 32.62
N TYR A 343 31.10 -14.65 31.88
CA TYR A 343 32.30 -13.80 31.73
C TYR A 343 32.16 -12.50 32.50
N SER A 344 33.28 -11.99 33.03
CA SER A 344 33.36 -10.66 33.63
C SER A 344 34.34 -9.78 32.88
N TYR A 345 34.04 -8.48 32.81
CA TYR A 345 34.95 -7.52 32.17
C TYR A 345 36.16 -7.24 33.06
N CYS A 346 37.35 -7.57 32.57
CA CYS A 346 38.62 -7.17 33.17
C CYS A 346 39.24 -6.05 32.34
N GLN A 347 39.50 -4.91 32.99
CA GLN A 347 40.14 -3.76 32.33
C GLN A 347 41.45 -4.19 31.64
N GLY A 348 41.54 -3.94 30.34
CA GLY A 348 42.71 -4.27 29.53
C GLY A 348 42.79 -5.72 29.02
N LEU A 349 41.94 -6.62 29.50
CA LEU A 349 41.90 -8.03 29.06
C LEU A 349 40.59 -8.41 28.36
N GLY A 350 39.53 -7.61 28.51
CA GLY A 350 38.23 -7.90 27.94
C GLY A 350 37.40 -8.83 28.81
N CYS A 351 36.44 -9.52 28.20
CA CYS A 351 35.60 -10.50 28.89
C CYS A 351 36.40 -11.78 29.18
N VAL A 352 36.57 -12.13 30.46
CA VAL A 352 37.26 -13.35 30.92
C VAL A 352 36.29 -14.29 31.64
N ASP A 353 36.46 -15.60 31.42
CA ASP A 353 35.66 -16.63 32.06
C ASP A 353 36.12 -16.81 33.51
N LEU A 354 35.23 -16.54 34.47
CA LEU A 354 35.53 -16.68 35.89
C LEU A 354 35.38 -18.12 36.41
N ALA A 355 34.89 -19.05 35.59
CA ALA A 355 34.70 -20.45 35.95
C ALA A 355 35.92 -21.34 35.61
N SER A 356 36.92 -20.80 34.93
CA SER A 356 38.13 -21.52 34.51
C SER A 356 39.32 -21.44 35.49
N ASP A 357 39.11 -20.93 36.70
CA ASP A 357 40.06 -21.01 37.84
C ASP A 357 39.59 -22.02 38.90
#